data_AF-A0A9P9CV83-F1
#
_entry.id   AF-A0A9P9CV83-F1
#
_cell.length_a   1.000
_cell.length_b   1.000
_cell.length_c   1.000
_cell.angle_alpha   90.00
_cell.angle_beta   90.00
_cell.angle_gamma   90.00
#
_symmetry.space_group_name_H-M   'P 1'
#
loop_
_entity.id
_entity.type
_entity.pdbx_description
1 polymer ?
#
loop_
_entity_poly.entity_id
_entity_poly.type
_entity_poly.pdbx_seq_one_letter_code
_entity_poly.pdbx_strand_id
1 'polypeptide(L)'
;MLTPRFRCSQTDTDLTVILQTRPFEDIEVHVEDTTLSVHVNPYFLRLVFSGRIVEEDASSARYDPSSGELTVTVSKVLPGEHFDDLDLLSKLLAPEGSARTGQPLIEVLDEDEAILQAAESDWQLPQHLPHTSVHAAQRQPYGFLQLHTGYFEHIAHVPNEINALGGSIETLPVIERPAKLRLSEDDKWDEEYYMMDFIQDEEIQERIQWTFPYDDRDFNEDERLAQLRLPRREYLVDTAKNKQIQRTLVSILFAYMYDARATGHEPTTESAWTICALTPCFAALVEHDTLHAALVGSYRRALAWPLFRSFALCERVRLDVVELLERGVRSSLQATLETLKILTGHEVYYVYGKIWVEDLCVWISRYASAESLSELAAEVKITQVQKADIGWNLEELELAARLAVTEVDSDDE
;
A
#
# COMPACT_ATOMS: atom_id res chain seq x y z
N MET A 1 1.97 7.58 -26.81
CA MET A 1 2.75 6.34 -26.57
C MET A 1 2.08 5.59 -25.44
N LEU A 2 1.75 4.31 -25.66
CA LEU A 2 1.09 3.45 -24.68
C LEU A 2 2.08 2.42 -24.15
N THR A 3 1.92 1.99 -22.90
CA THR A 3 2.68 0.84 -22.39
C THR A 3 1.89 -0.43 -22.70
N PRO A 4 2.47 -1.38 -23.46
CA PRO A 4 1.80 -2.64 -23.77
C PRO A 4 1.69 -3.51 -22.51
N ARG A 5 0.82 -4.52 -22.55
CA ARG A 5 0.85 -5.58 -21.54
C ARG A 5 2.09 -6.42 -21.79
N PHE A 6 2.85 -6.73 -20.74
CA PHE A 6 4.06 -7.54 -20.90
C PHE A 6 4.25 -8.49 -19.73
N ARG A 7 5.06 -9.54 -19.96
CA ARG A 7 5.57 -10.46 -18.95
C ARG A 7 7.05 -10.73 -19.21
N CYS A 8 7.82 -10.86 -18.14
CA CYS A 8 9.24 -11.20 -18.21
C CYS A 8 9.43 -12.60 -17.62
N SER A 9 10.29 -13.38 -18.25
CA SER A 9 10.72 -14.71 -17.77
C SER A 9 12.18 -14.90 -18.12
N GLN A 10 12.90 -15.74 -17.38
CA GLN A 10 14.32 -15.98 -17.62
C GLN A 10 14.65 -17.47 -17.61
N THR A 11 15.71 -17.82 -18.32
CA THR A 11 16.45 -19.08 -18.21
C THR A 11 17.84 -18.79 -17.62
N ASP A 12 18.67 -19.81 -17.44
CA ASP A 12 20.05 -19.63 -16.97
C ASP A 12 20.87 -18.73 -17.92
N THR A 13 20.56 -18.75 -19.22
CA THR A 13 21.32 -18.03 -20.26
C THR A 13 20.62 -16.78 -20.78
N ASP A 14 19.29 -16.80 -20.86
CA ASP A 14 18.53 -15.82 -21.63
C ASP A 14 17.40 -15.19 -20.82
N LEU A 15 17.07 -13.96 -21.18
CA LEU A 15 15.93 -13.20 -20.71
C LEU A 15 14.89 -13.11 -21.83
N THR A 16 13.65 -13.45 -21.52
CA THR A 16 12.54 -13.44 -22.47
C THR A 16 11.48 -12.44 -22.00
N VAL A 17 11.21 -11.43 -22.84
CA VAL A 17 10.18 -10.41 -22.64
C VAL A 17 9.08 -10.62 -23.66
N ILE A 18 7.88 -10.88 -23.19
CA ILE A 18 6.71 -11.14 -24.05
C ILE A 18 5.76 -9.97 -23.93
N LEU A 19 5.49 -9.31 -25.06
CA LEU A 19 4.62 -8.14 -25.16
C LEU A 19 3.34 -8.50 -25.93
N GLN A 20 2.19 -8.07 -25.42
CA GLN A 20 0.93 -8.16 -26.16
C GLN A 20 0.75 -6.91 -27.02
N THR A 21 0.77 -7.10 -28.34
CA THR A 21 0.75 -6.02 -29.33
C THR A 21 -0.27 -6.28 -30.43
N ARG A 22 -0.74 -5.21 -31.07
CA ARG A 22 -1.49 -5.33 -32.33
C ARG A 22 -0.49 -5.58 -33.48
N PRO A 23 -0.92 -6.13 -34.63
CA PRO A 23 -0.07 -6.24 -35.79
C PRO A 23 0.62 -4.91 -36.11
N PHE A 24 1.92 -4.96 -36.35
CA PHE A 24 2.80 -3.80 -36.56
C PHE A 24 3.61 -3.96 -37.85
N GLU A 25 4.06 -2.83 -38.39
CA GLU A 25 4.91 -2.79 -39.60
C GLU A 25 6.39 -2.88 -39.22
N ASP A 26 6.82 -2.02 -38.28
CA ASP A 26 8.21 -1.90 -37.84
C ASP A 26 8.35 -2.12 -36.32
N ILE A 27 9.50 -2.67 -35.93
CA ILE A 27 9.93 -2.86 -34.55
C ILE A 27 11.37 -2.36 -34.39
N GLU A 28 11.61 -1.60 -33.33
CA GLU A 28 12.94 -1.20 -32.90
C GLU A 28 13.20 -1.76 -31.51
N VAL A 29 14.27 -2.54 -31.37
CA VAL A 29 14.76 -3.06 -30.08
C VAL A 29 16.13 -2.46 -29.85
N HIS A 30 16.36 -1.93 -28.65
CA HIS A 30 17.64 -1.38 -28.23
C HIS A 30 18.01 -1.95 -26.86
N VAL A 31 19.22 -2.48 -26.74
CA VAL A 31 19.77 -3.03 -25.50
C VAL A 31 20.97 -2.19 -25.07
N GLU A 32 20.94 -1.68 -23.85
CA GLU A 32 22.01 -0.87 -23.28
C GLU A 32 22.27 -1.26 -21.83
N ASP A 33 23.36 -2.01 -21.61
CA ASP A 33 23.81 -2.51 -20.30
C ASP A 33 22.72 -3.23 -19.51
N THR A 34 21.92 -2.53 -18.70
CA THR A 34 20.80 -3.09 -17.92
C THR A 34 19.42 -2.74 -18.48
N THR A 35 19.36 -1.92 -19.53
CA THR A 35 18.13 -1.34 -20.08
C THR A 35 17.76 -2.00 -21.41
N LEU A 36 16.50 -2.43 -21.52
CA LEU A 36 15.87 -2.88 -22.77
C LEU A 36 14.79 -1.87 -23.19
N SER A 37 14.91 -1.31 -24.39
CA SER A 37 13.89 -0.46 -24.99
C SER A 37 13.29 -1.14 -26.21
N VAL A 38 11.97 -1.28 -26.24
CA VAL A 38 11.19 -1.85 -27.35
C VAL A 38 10.18 -0.80 -27.81
N HIS A 39 10.29 -0.40 -29.07
CA HIS A 39 9.41 0.56 -29.71
C HIS A 39 8.66 -0.12 -30.86
N VAL A 40 7.32 -0.15 -30.75
CA VAL A 40 6.40 -0.75 -31.71
C VAL A 40 5.15 0.11 -31.76
N ASN A 41 4.96 0.95 -32.78
CA ASN A 41 3.88 1.94 -32.83
C ASN A 41 2.49 1.29 -32.55
N PRO A 42 1.67 1.78 -31.58
CA PRO A 42 1.82 2.99 -30.74
C PRO A 42 2.46 2.74 -29.35
N TYR A 43 3.01 1.55 -29.13
CA TYR A 43 3.62 1.09 -27.91
C TYR A 43 5.09 1.48 -27.77
N PHE A 44 5.45 1.91 -26.57
CA PHE A 44 6.83 2.11 -26.16
C PHE A 44 7.02 1.46 -24.79
N LEU A 45 8.00 0.57 -24.68
CA LEU A 45 8.37 -0.08 -23.44
C LEU A 45 9.86 0.12 -23.19
N ARG A 46 10.19 0.59 -21.99
CA ARG A 46 11.56 0.66 -21.49
C ARG A 46 11.60 -0.08 -20.16
N LEU A 47 12.45 -1.09 -20.07
CA LEU A 47 12.63 -1.92 -18.89
C LEU A 47 14.06 -1.76 -18.39
N VAL A 48 14.23 -1.68 -17.08
CA VAL A 48 15.53 -1.70 -16.39
C VAL A 48 15.60 -2.96 -15.55
N PHE A 49 16.63 -3.78 -15.78
CA PHE A 49 16.85 -5.04 -15.08
C PHE A 49 17.92 -4.91 -13.99
N SER A 50 17.96 -5.87 -13.06
CA SER A 50 18.96 -5.92 -11.99
C SER A 50 20.35 -6.31 -12.50
N GLY A 51 20.41 -7.19 -13.51
CA GLY A 51 21.63 -7.67 -14.13
C GLY A 51 21.87 -7.09 -15.53
N ARG A 52 23.07 -7.32 -16.05
CA ARG A 52 23.49 -6.82 -17.38
C ARG A 52 23.05 -7.78 -18.48
N ILE A 53 22.54 -7.20 -19.56
CA ILE A 53 22.05 -7.87 -20.76
C ILE A 53 22.89 -7.44 -21.96
N VAL A 54 23.06 -8.34 -22.93
CA VAL A 54 23.83 -8.10 -24.15
C VAL A 54 23.06 -8.57 -25.37
N GLU A 55 23.15 -7.79 -26.43
CA GLU A 55 22.65 -8.18 -27.74
C GLU A 55 23.72 -9.03 -28.44
N GLU A 56 23.55 -10.35 -28.40
CA GLU A 56 24.34 -11.32 -29.18
C GLU A 56 23.56 -11.85 -30.40
N ASP A 57 24.23 -12.59 -31.29
CA ASP A 57 23.62 -13.26 -32.45
C ASP A 57 22.46 -14.20 -32.10
N ALA A 58 22.39 -14.66 -30.84
CA ALA A 58 21.30 -15.49 -30.32
C ALA A 58 20.02 -14.69 -29.98
N SER A 59 20.12 -13.36 -29.90
CA SER A 59 18.99 -12.49 -29.59
C SER A 59 17.97 -12.55 -30.72
N SER A 60 16.68 -12.71 -30.40
CA SER A 60 15.64 -12.80 -31.42
C SER A 60 14.34 -12.14 -30.99
N ALA A 61 13.67 -11.49 -31.94
CA ALA A 61 12.32 -10.97 -31.79
C ALA A 61 11.38 -11.76 -32.70
N ARG A 62 10.41 -12.46 -32.12
CA ARG A 62 9.44 -13.30 -32.84
C ARG A 62 8.02 -12.83 -32.56
N TYR A 63 7.26 -12.56 -33.61
CA TYR A 63 5.85 -12.20 -33.50
C TYR A 63 4.96 -13.38 -33.91
N ASP A 64 3.97 -13.70 -33.08
CA ASP A 64 2.91 -14.64 -33.40
C ASP A 64 1.60 -13.90 -33.71
N PRO A 65 1.18 -13.83 -35.00
CA PRO A 65 -0.05 -13.15 -35.41
C PRO A 65 -1.33 -13.76 -34.83
N SER A 66 -1.30 -15.03 -34.41
CA SER A 66 -2.49 -15.72 -33.91
C SER A 66 -2.82 -15.35 -32.46
N SER A 67 -1.80 -15.16 -31.63
CA SER A 67 -1.92 -14.75 -30.22
C SER A 67 -1.75 -13.24 -30.01
N GLY A 68 -1.13 -12.54 -30.97
CA GLY A 68 -0.76 -11.13 -30.84
C GLY A 68 0.41 -10.92 -29.87
N GLU A 69 1.23 -11.95 -29.66
CA GLU A 69 2.38 -11.90 -28.76
C GLU A 69 3.68 -11.65 -29.54
N LEU A 70 4.43 -10.65 -29.10
CA LEU A 70 5.79 -10.35 -29.53
C LEU A 70 6.74 -10.84 -28.45
N THR A 71 7.55 -11.83 -28.76
CA THR A 71 8.55 -12.43 -27.87
C THR A 71 9.93 -11.90 -28.23
N VAL A 72 10.55 -11.15 -27.33
CA VAL A 72 11.91 -10.63 -27.44
C VAL A 72 12.80 -11.42 -26.49
N THR A 73 13.79 -12.14 -27.03
CA THR A 73 14.78 -12.89 -26.28
C THR A 73 16.14 -12.21 -26.39
N VAL A 74 16.77 -11.95 -25.25
CA VAL A 74 18.07 -11.28 -25.11
C VAL A 74 18.95 -12.11 -24.17
N SER A 75 20.25 -12.20 -24.42
CA SER A 75 21.17 -13.01 -23.61
C SER A 75 21.73 -12.25 -22.41
N LYS A 76 22.01 -12.98 -21.33
CA LYS A 76 22.65 -12.44 -20.12
C LYS A 76 24.15 -12.33 -20.33
N VAL A 77 24.77 -11.26 -19.79
CA VAL A 77 26.24 -11.13 -19.81
C VAL A 77 26.92 -12.20 -18.96
N LEU A 78 26.31 -12.58 -17.83
CA LEU A 78 26.77 -13.65 -16.96
C LEU A 78 25.80 -14.83 -17.02
N PRO A 79 26.15 -15.92 -17.74
CA PRO A 79 25.36 -17.14 -17.74
C PRO A 79 25.24 -17.71 -16.32
N GLY A 80 24.02 -18.00 -15.89
CA GLY A 80 23.68 -18.50 -14.55
C GLY A 80 23.36 -17.40 -13.52
N GLU A 81 23.45 -16.12 -13.87
CA GLU A 81 22.99 -15.03 -13.00
C GLU A 81 21.46 -15.01 -12.95
N HIS A 82 20.88 -15.05 -11.75
CA HIS A 82 19.44 -14.94 -11.54
C HIS A 82 19.05 -13.47 -11.42
N PHE A 83 18.11 -13.00 -12.24
CA PHE A 83 17.59 -11.64 -12.16
C PHE A 83 16.42 -11.63 -11.20
N ASP A 84 16.50 -10.84 -10.14
CA ASP A 84 15.44 -10.77 -9.13
C ASP A 84 14.31 -9.84 -9.59
N ASP A 85 13.12 -10.02 -9.02
CA ASP A 85 11.96 -9.12 -9.17
C ASP A 85 11.43 -8.90 -10.61
N LEU A 86 11.61 -9.89 -11.50
CA LEU A 86 11.10 -9.83 -12.89
C LEU A 86 9.56 -9.71 -12.98
N ASP A 87 8.87 -10.00 -11.89
CA ASP A 87 7.42 -9.97 -11.76
C ASP A 87 6.90 -8.68 -11.09
N LEU A 88 7.79 -7.83 -10.56
CA LEU A 88 7.49 -6.50 -10.03
C LEU A 88 7.53 -5.45 -11.16
N LEU A 89 6.44 -5.36 -11.92
CA LEU A 89 6.38 -4.57 -13.17
C LEU A 89 6.62 -3.07 -12.94
N SER A 90 6.17 -2.53 -11.81
CA SER A 90 6.40 -1.14 -11.43
C SER A 90 7.87 -0.82 -11.18
N LYS A 91 8.67 -1.80 -10.74
CA LYS A 91 10.12 -1.68 -10.53
C LYS A 91 10.86 -1.67 -11.87
N LEU A 92 10.50 -2.58 -12.77
CA LEU A 92 11.09 -2.67 -14.11
C LEU A 92 10.84 -1.42 -14.98
N LEU A 93 9.70 -0.75 -14.79
CA LEU A 93 9.32 0.47 -15.53
C LEU A 93 9.95 1.77 -14.98
N ALA A 94 10.83 1.70 -13.97
CA ALA A 94 11.43 2.90 -13.38
C ALA A 94 12.44 3.58 -14.33
N PRO A 95 12.44 4.92 -14.44
CA PRO A 95 13.39 5.66 -15.27
C PRO A 95 14.82 5.64 -14.67
N GLU A 96 15.83 5.88 -15.52
CA GLU A 96 17.24 5.95 -15.11
C GLU A 96 17.51 7.15 -14.19
N GLY A 97 18.18 6.89 -13.06
CA GLY A 97 18.54 7.88 -12.03
C GLY A 97 18.77 7.28 -10.64
N SER A 98 18.40 6.00 -10.46
CA SER A 98 18.38 5.24 -9.21
C SER A 98 19.74 4.83 -8.63
N ALA A 99 20.86 5.20 -9.26
CA ALA A 99 22.21 5.06 -8.70
C ALA A 99 22.90 6.43 -8.64
N ARG A 100 22.48 7.30 -7.72
CA ARG A 100 23.29 8.44 -7.28
C ARG A 100 23.64 8.29 -5.81
N THR A 101 24.79 7.68 -5.58
CA THR A 101 25.65 7.93 -4.42
C THR A 101 25.85 9.43 -4.23
N GLY A 102 25.53 9.94 -3.04
CA GLY A 102 26.23 11.04 -2.38
C GLY A 102 26.18 12.45 -3.00
N GLN A 103 25.45 13.34 -2.32
CA GLN A 103 25.52 14.82 -2.34
C GLN A 103 24.99 15.55 -3.60
N PRO A 104 24.20 16.63 -3.44
CA PRO A 104 24.08 17.64 -4.48
C PRO A 104 25.40 18.43 -4.53
N LEU A 105 26.29 18.05 -5.44
CA LEU A 105 27.46 18.85 -5.79
C LEU A 105 27.00 19.98 -6.72
N ILE A 106 26.62 21.11 -6.14
CA ILE A 106 26.52 22.36 -6.88
C ILE A 106 27.95 22.91 -6.96
N GLU A 107 28.64 22.64 -8.07
CA GLU A 107 29.85 23.36 -8.44
C GLU A 107 29.45 24.67 -9.13
N VAL A 108 29.72 25.78 -8.47
CA VAL A 108 29.68 27.11 -9.07
C VAL A 108 30.90 27.23 -9.97
N LEU A 109 30.70 27.16 -11.29
CA LEU A 109 31.74 27.48 -12.26
C LEU A 109 31.90 29.00 -12.31
N ASP A 110 33.17 29.43 -12.33
CA ASP A 110 33.60 30.83 -12.28
C ASP A 110 32.81 31.72 -13.26
N GLU A 111 32.40 32.85 -12.72
CA GLU A 111 31.44 33.80 -13.28
C GLU A 111 31.93 34.42 -14.60
N ASP A 112 31.19 34.21 -15.69
CA ASP A 112 31.31 34.98 -16.92
C ASP A 112 31.00 36.46 -16.62
N GLU A 113 31.88 37.37 -17.04
CA GLU A 113 31.81 38.82 -16.84
C GLU A 113 30.51 39.46 -17.41
N ALA A 114 29.80 38.72 -18.27
CA ALA A 114 28.47 39.06 -18.77
C ALA A 114 27.34 38.94 -17.70
N ILE A 115 27.49 38.07 -16.70
CA ILE A 115 26.50 37.85 -15.64
C ILE A 115 26.57 38.97 -14.59
N LEU A 116 27.78 39.47 -14.28
CA LEU A 116 27.98 40.62 -13.39
C LEU A 116 27.38 41.91 -13.97
N GLN A 117 27.49 42.11 -15.30
CA GLN A 117 26.83 43.25 -15.97
C GLN A 117 25.30 43.10 -16.02
N ALA A 118 24.77 41.89 -16.05
CA ALA A 118 23.34 41.64 -15.94
C ALA A 118 22.81 41.89 -14.52
N ALA A 119 23.62 41.65 -13.49
CA ALA A 119 23.26 41.91 -12.08
C ALA A 119 23.23 43.42 -11.74
N GLU A 120 24.00 44.27 -12.43
CA GLU A 120 23.93 45.73 -12.28
C GLU A 120 22.69 46.35 -12.93
N SER A 121 22.06 45.64 -13.88
CA SER A 121 20.82 46.08 -14.47
C SER A 121 19.66 45.65 -13.56
N ASP A 122 19.11 46.61 -12.81
CA ASP A 122 17.95 46.39 -11.94
C ASP A 122 16.66 46.19 -12.76
N TRP A 123 16.50 44.99 -13.32
CA TRP A 123 15.30 44.56 -14.06
C TRP A 123 14.15 44.14 -13.12
N GLN A 124 14.27 44.48 -11.82
CA GLN A 124 13.24 44.19 -10.83
C GLN A 124 12.09 45.20 -10.95
N LEU A 125 11.03 44.83 -11.67
CA LEU A 125 9.75 45.48 -11.44
C LEU A 125 9.33 45.20 -9.98
N PRO A 126 9.05 46.22 -9.15
CA PRO A 126 8.56 46.01 -7.79
C PRO A 126 7.22 45.29 -7.86
N GLN A 127 7.26 43.97 -7.62
CA GLN A 127 6.07 43.14 -7.56
C GLN A 127 5.38 43.41 -6.22
N HIS A 128 4.35 44.25 -6.24
CA HIS A 128 3.43 44.35 -5.12
C HIS A 128 2.52 43.12 -5.14
N LEU A 129 2.68 42.22 -4.16
CA LEU A 129 1.68 41.21 -3.85
C LEU A 129 0.36 41.95 -3.58
N PRO A 130 -0.73 41.69 -4.32
CA PRO A 130 -2.02 42.24 -3.95
C PRO A 130 -2.34 41.78 -2.53
N HIS A 131 -2.57 42.72 -1.61
CA HIS A 131 -3.05 42.47 -0.24
C HIS A 131 -4.51 41.99 -0.24
N THR A 132 -4.85 41.06 -1.11
CA THR A 132 -5.96 40.16 -0.87
C THR A 132 -5.36 39.01 -0.11
N SER A 133 -5.61 38.94 1.19
CA SER A 133 -5.57 37.67 1.91
C SER A 133 -6.58 36.77 1.21
N VAL A 134 -6.11 36.04 0.21
CA VAL A 134 -6.84 34.92 -0.36
C VAL A 134 -6.90 33.92 0.78
N HIS A 135 -7.94 34.01 1.60
CA HIS A 135 -8.34 32.96 2.52
C HIS A 135 -8.83 31.79 1.67
N ALA A 136 -7.97 31.22 0.83
CA ALA A 136 -8.11 29.83 0.47
C ALA A 136 -8.01 29.11 1.81
N ALA A 137 -9.11 28.53 2.30
CA ALA A 137 -9.09 27.72 3.51
C ALA A 137 -7.89 26.77 3.37
N GLN A 138 -6.92 26.92 4.27
CA GLN A 138 -5.60 26.30 4.14
C GLN A 138 -5.78 24.80 4.34
N ARG A 139 -6.03 24.09 3.22
CA ARG A 139 -6.28 22.65 3.24
C ARG A 139 -5.09 21.94 3.85
N GLN A 140 -5.38 20.99 4.72
CA GLN A 140 -4.37 20.19 5.38
C GLN A 140 -4.09 18.97 4.50
N PRO A 141 -2.83 18.70 4.12
CA PRO A 141 -2.52 17.52 3.34
C PRO A 141 -2.73 16.24 4.15
N TYR A 142 -2.92 15.14 3.43
CA TYR A 142 -3.16 13.81 3.99
C TYR A 142 -2.83 12.72 2.97
N GLY A 143 -3.08 11.46 3.34
CA GLY A 143 -2.78 10.32 2.51
C GLY A 143 -1.30 9.96 2.58
N PHE A 144 -0.88 9.07 1.68
CA PHE A 144 0.49 8.62 1.58
C PHE A 144 1.46 9.80 1.48
N LEU A 145 2.40 9.90 2.42
CA LEU A 145 3.39 11.00 2.52
C LEU A 145 2.79 12.41 2.45
N GLN A 146 1.53 12.58 2.85
CA GLN A 146 0.81 13.85 2.79
C GLN A 146 0.78 14.45 1.37
N LEU A 147 0.66 13.59 0.34
CA LEU A 147 0.67 14.00 -1.07
C LEU A 147 -0.68 14.49 -1.59
N HIS A 148 -1.77 14.26 -0.85
CA HIS A 148 -3.13 14.44 -1.35
C HIS A 148 -3.88 15.55 -0.59
N THR A 149 -4.72 16.28 -1.33
CA THR A 149 -5.70 17.27 -0.83
C THR A 149 -6.91 17.28 -1.77
N GLY A 150 -8.08 17.71 -1.28
CA GLY A 150 -9.25 17.97 -2.12
C GLY A 150 -10.13 16.76 -2.48
N TYR A 151 -9.73 15.55 -2.11
CA TYR A 151 -10.53 14.33 -2.36
C TYR A 151 -11.81 14.25 -1.52
N PHE A 152 -11.89 15.00 -0.42
CA PHE A 152 -13.00 14.99 0.52
C PHE A 152 -13.82 16.28 0.54
N GLU A 153 -13.62 17.20 -0.42
CA GLU A 153 -14.36 18.48 -0.49
C GLU A 153 -15.88 18.30 -0.48
N HIS A 154 -16.37 17.23 -1.10
CA HIS A 154 -17.79 16.93 -1.22
C HIS A 154 -18.22 15.74 -0.37
N ILE A 155 -17.43 15.36 0.64
CA ILE A 155 -17.74 14.18 1.46
C ILE A 155 -19.07 14.33 2.21
N ALA A 156 -19.55 15.55 2.47
CA ALA A 156 -20.86 15.77 3.08
C ALA A 156 -22.03 15.26 2.22
N HIS A 157 -21.81 15.05 0.92
CA HIS A 157 -22.81 14.53 -0.03
C HIS A 157 -22.69 13.02 -0.27
N VAL A 158 -21.64 12.39 0.26
CA VAL A 158 -21.37 10.96 0.10
C VAL A 158 -21.43 10.31 1.49
N PRO A 159 -22.24 9.26 1.71
CA PRO A 159 -22.36 8.62 3.01
C PRO A 159 -21.10 7.78 3.31
N ASN A 160 -20.02 8.44 3.72
CA ASN A 160 -18.81 7.79 4.22
C ASN A 160 -18.91 7.65 5.75
N GLU A 161 -19.51 6.54 6.18
CA GLU A 161 -19.74 6.22 7.59
C GLU A 161 -18.45 5.99 8.39
N ILE A 162 -17.32 5.77 7.70
CA ILE A 162 -16.03 5.51 8.32
C ILE A 162 -15.32 6.81 8.73
N ASN A 163 -15.67 7.94 8.11
CA ASN A 163 -15.04 9.24 8.34
C ASN A 163 -15.31 9.78 9.76
N ALA A 164 -14.31 9.69 10.63
CA ALA A 164 -14.35 10.21 11.99
C ALA A 164 -14.14 11.73 12.09
N LEU A 165 -13.69 12.39 11.01
CA LEU A 165 -13.38 13.83 10.99
C LEU A 165 -14.57 14.70 10.55
N GLY A 166 -15.66 14.08 10.09
CA GLY A 166 -16.86 14.77 9.60
C GLY A 166 -16.57 15.73 8.44
N GLY A 167 -17.34 16.82 8.35
CA GLY A 167 -17.21 17.83 7.28
C GLY A 167 -15.92 18.67 7.35
N SER A 168 -15.16 18.59 8.45
CA SER A 168 -13.89 19.31 8.63
C SER A 168 -12.65 18.57 8.12
N ILE A 169 -12.82 17.39 7.52
CA ILE A 169 -11.74 16.50 7.08
C ILE A 169 -10.63 17.19 6.25
N GLU A 170 -10.98 18.13 5.37
CA GLU A 170 -10.03 18.87 4.52
C GLU A 170 -9.25 19.96 5.26
N THR A 171 -9.76 20.43 6.41
CA THR A 171 -9.22 21.61 7.11
C THR A 171 -8.67 21.28 8.50
N LEU A 172 -9.01 20.12 9.06
CA LEU A 172 -8.64 19.76 10.42
C LEU A 172 -7.12 19.53 10.54
N PRO A 173 -6.43 20.21 11.48
CA PRO A 173 -5.00 20.03 11.72
C PRO A 173 -4.64 18.59 12.06
N VAL A 174 -3.49 18.11 11.58
CA VAL A 174 -3.01 16.73 11.79
C VAL A 174 -2.94 16.37 13.28
N ILE A 175 -2.55 17.31 14.14
CA ILE A 175 -2.41 17.10 15.59
C ILE A 175 -3.75 16.81 16.31
N GLU A 176 -4.88 17.22 15.73
CA GLU A 176 -6.21 17.02 16.32
C GLU A 176 -6.85 15.69 15.88
N ARG A 177 -6.39 15.12 14.76
CA ARG A 177 -6.97 13.91 14.16
C ARG A 177 -6.92 12.69 15.09
N PRO A 178 -5.84 12.39 15.85
CA PRO A 178 -5.81 11.26 16.77
C PRO A 178 -6.86 11.35 17.89
N ALA A 179 -7.12 12.56 18.40
CA ALA A 179 -8.13 12.77 19.43
C ALA A 179 -9.55 12.53 18.87
N LYS A 180 -9.81 12.96 17.63
CA LYS A 180 -11.08 12.68 16.93
C LYS A 180 -11.28 11.20 16.65
N LEU A 181 -10.22 10.52 16.23
CA LEU A 181 -10.25 9.06 16.06
C LEU A 181 -10.63 8.38 17.38
N ARG A 182 -9.92 8.70 18.47
CA ARG A 182 -10.15 8.08 19.78
C ARG A 182 -11.58 8.29 20.26
N LEU A 183 -12.10 9.51 20.12
CA LEU A 183 -13.49 9.85 20.45
C LEU A 183 -14.48 8.99 19.64
N SER A 184 -14.27 8.86 18.33
CA SER A 184 -15.15 8.03 17.49
C SER A 184 -15.15 6.55 17.87
N GLU A 185 -14.02 6.04 18.39
CA GLU A 185 -13.90 4.67 18.89
C GLU A 185 -14.64 4.50 20.21
N ASP A 186 -14.48 5.44 21.14
CA ASP A 186 -15.20 5.42 22.42
C ASP A 186 -16.72 5.56 22.21
N ASP A 187 -17.15 6.38 21.25
CA ASP A 187 -18.58 6.56 20.91
C ASP A 187 -19.19 5.32 20.24
N LYS A 188 -18.38 4.53 19.50
CA LYS A 188 -18.85 3.33 18.78
C LYS A 188 -18.82 2.06 19.65
N TRP A 189 -18.00 2.05 20.69
CA TRP A 189 -17.82 0.91 21.59
C TRP A 189 -19.12 0.48 22.23
N ASP A 190 -19.30 -0.84 22.35
CA ASP A 190 -20.50 -1.48 22.88
C ASP A 190 -20.07 -2.65 23.76
N GLU A 191 -20.17 -2.45 25.08
CA GLU A 191 -19.77 -3.41 26.10
C GLU A 191 -20.62 -4.69 26.04
N GLU A 192 -21.94 -4.54 25.85
CA GLU A 192 -22.88 -5.66 25.81
C GLU A 192 -22.59 -6.55 24.59
N TYR A 193 -22.38 -5.93 23.43
CA TYR A 193 -22.01 -6.68 22.22
C TYR A 193 -20.69 -7.43 22.41
N TYR A 194 -19.66 -6.78 22.96
CA TYR A 194 -18.38 -7.45 23.21
C TYR A 194 -18.53 -8.64 24.18
N MET A 195 -19.30 -8.47 25.26
CA MET A 195 -19.56 -9.56 26.22
C MET A 195 -20.33 -10.72 25.57
N MET A 196 -21.28 -10.43 24.68
CA MET A 196 -21.99 -11.47 23.92
C MET A 196 -21.05 -12.26 23.02
N ASP A 197 -20.21 -11.59 22.22
CA ASP A 197 -19.23 -12.24 21.35
C ASP A 197 -18.19 -13.04 22.15
N PHE A 198 -17.90 -12.61 23.38
CA PHE A 198 -17.00 -13.33 24.27
C PHE A 198 -17.61 -14.62 24.84
N ILE A 199 -18.93 -14.65 25.08
CA ILE A 199 -19.63 -15.85 25.56
C ILE A 199 -19.98 -16.78 24.39
N GLN A 200 -20.46 -16.24 23.28
CA GLN A 200 -20.94 -16.97 22.11
C GLN A 200 -19.85 -17.00 21.04
N ASP A 201 -18.70 -17.58 21.37
CA ASP A 201 -17.49 -17.47 20.55
C ASP A 201 -17.32 -18.59 19.50
N GLU A 202 -18.31 -19.48 19.32
CA GLU A 202 -18.19 -20.66 18.43
C GLU A 202 -17.76 -20.28 17.01
N GLU A 203 -18.48 -19.36 16.34
CA GLU A 203 -18.12 -18.88 15.01
C GLU A 203 -16.76 -18.17 15.00
N ILE A 204 -16.46 -17.42 16.07
CA ILE A 204 -15.18 -16.70 16.22
C ILE A 204 -14.02 -17.69 16.31
N GLN A 205 -14.18 -18.80 17.04
CA GLN A 205 -13.18 -19.85 17.13
C GLN A 205 -12.95 -20.53 15.78
N GLU A 206 -13.99 -20.74 14.97
CA GLU A 206 -13.82 -21.21 13.59
C GLU A 206 -12.97 -20.24 12.76
N ARG A 207 -13.26 -18.92 12.87
CA ARG A 207 -12.45 -17.89 12.18
C ARG A 207 -11.03 -17.81 12.71
N ILE A 208 -10.76 -18.11 13.98
CA ILE A 208 -9.41 -18.16 14.55
C ILE A 208 -8.64 -19.39 14.03
N GLN A 209 -9.31 -20.54 13.92
CA GLN A 209 -8.71 -21.80 13.46
C GLN A 209 -8.48 -21.82 11.94
N TRP A 210 -9.26 -21.04 11.18
CA TRP A 210 -9.08 -20.91 9.73
C TRP A 210 -7.66 -20.47 9.38
N THR A 211 -7.12 -21.04 8.32
CA THR A 211 -5.77 -20.75 7.81
C THR A 211 -5.88 -20.03 6.49
N PHE A 212 -5.17 -18.90 6.36
CA PHE A 212 -5.12 -18.17 5.11
C PHE A 212 -4.51 -19.05 4.00
N PRO A 213 -5.17 -19.18 2.84
CA PRO A 213 -4.68 -20.01 1.74
C PRO A 213 -3.58 -19.27 1.00
N TYR A 214 -2.38 -19.22 1.59
CA TYR A 214 -1.24 -18.60 0.91
C TYR A 214 -0.97 -19.30 -0.41
N ASP A 215 -0.84 -18.48 -1.46
CA ASP A 215 -0.59 -18.96 -2.80
C ASP A 215 0.81 -18.51 -3.25
N ASP A 216 1.72 -19.47 -3.40
CA ASP A 216 3.08 -19.21 -3.88
C ASP A 216 3.12 -19.01 -5.41
N ARG A 217 1.97 -18.83 -6.06
CA ARG A 217 1.85 -18.59 -7.49
C ARG A 217 2.45 -17.27 -7.96
N ASP A 218 2.74 -17.25 -9.25
CA ASP A 218 2.96 -16.03 -10.00
C ASP A 218 1.74 -15.10 -10.03
N PHE A 219 2.01 -13.79 -10.12
CA PHE A 219 0.96 -12.78 -10.29
C PHE A 219 0.06 -13.17 -11.46
N ASN A 220 -1.24 -13.19 -11.24
CA ASN A 220 -2.20 -13.49 -12.30
C ASN A 220 -2.32 -12.31 -13.29
N GLU A 221 -3.11 -12.48 -14.35
CA GLU A 221 -3.25 -11.43 -15.37
C GLU A 221 -3.84 -10.14 -14.79
N ASP A 222 -4.86 -10.23 -13.93
CA ASP A 222 -5.50 -9.06 -13.32
C ASP A 222 -4.53 -8.29 -12.42
N GLU A 223 -3.71 -8.99 -11.63
CA GLU A 223 -2.69 -8.39 -10.76
C GLU A 223 -1.60 -7.69 -11.56
N ARG A 224 -1.12 -8.31 -12.65
CA ARG A 224 -0.16 -7.66 -13.56
C ARG A 224 -0.76 -6.39 -14.17
N LEU A 225 -2.03 -6.43 -14.57
CA LEU A 225 -2.73 -5.26 -15.09
C LEU A 225 -2.89 -4.17 -14.02
N ALA A 226 -3.17 -4.55 -12.77
CA ALA A 226 -3.23 -3.62 -11.67
C ALA A 226 -1.86 -2.95 -11.44
N GLN A 227 -0.76 -3.72 -11.45
CA GLN A 227 0.60 -3.17 -11.34
C GLN A 227 0.93 -2.17 -12.46
N LEU A 228 0.54 -2.46 -13.71
CA LEU A 228 0.78 -1.56 -14.85
C LEU A 228 -0.01 -0.24 -14.76
N ARG A 229 -1.14 -0.25 -14.03
CA ARG A 229 -1.99 0.94 -13.79
C ARG A 229 -1.50 1.78 -12.62
N LEU A 230 -0.58 1.27 -11.80
CA LEU A 230 -0.04 2.01 -10.66
C LEU A 230 0.65 3.32 -11.11
N PRO A 231 0.61 4.36 -10.27
CA PRO A 231 1.26 5.62 -10.58
C PRO A 231 2.78 5.44 -10.67
N ARG A 232 3.40 6.06 -11.69
CA ARG A 232 4.85 6.00 -11.93
C ARG A 232 5.57 7.10 -11.15
N ARG A 233 5.43 7.07 -9.83
CA ARG A 233 6.01 8.06 -8.92
C ARG A 233 7.29 7.54 -8.28
N GLU A 234 8.17 8.47 -7.95
CA GLU A 234 9.35 8.20 -7.13
C GLU A 234 9.18 8.92 -5.80
N TYR A 235 9.51 8.20 -4.72
CA TYR A 235 9.42 8.72 -3.37
C TYR A 235 10.82 8.91 -2.80
N LEU A 236 11.09 10.13 -2.33
CA LEU A 236 12.27 10.44 -1.53
C LEU A 236 11.90 10.23 -0.06
N VAL A 237 12.15 9.02 0.44
CA VAL A 237 11.74 8.57 1.77
C VAL A 237 12.96 8.53 2.69
N ASP A 238 12.94 9.32 3.75
CA ASP A 238 13.91 9.21 4.85
C ASP A 238 13.54 8.05 5.78
N THR A 239 14.44 7.69 6.70
CA THR A 239 14.21 6.57 7.64
C THR A 239 12.96 6.75 8.50
N ALA A 240 12.61 7.99 8.88
CA ALA A 240 11.46 8.25 9.73
C ALA A 240 10.14 8.04 8.97
N LYS A 241 10.05 8.61 7.76
CA LYS A 241 8.94 8.41 6.84
C LYS A 241 8.80 6.95 6.42
N ASN A 242 9.90 6.23 6.25
CA ASN A 242 9.87 4.81 5.92
C ASN A 242 9.21 3.99 7.03
N LYS A 243 9.58 4.25 8.30
CA LYS A 243 8.94 3.61 9.47
C LYS A 243 7.45 3.96 9.55
N GLN A 244 7.08 5.18 9.21
CA GLN A 244 5.69 5.61 9.18
C GLN A 244 4.86 4.89 8.10
N ILE A 245 5.44 4.72 6.91
CA ILE A 245 4.85 3.92 5.82
C ILE A 245 4.67 2.47 6.27
N GLN A 246 5.69 1.87 6.89
CA GLN A 246 5.63 0.50 7.42
C GLN A 246 4.52 0.31 8.46
N ARG A 247 4.33 1.26 9.38
CA ARG A 247 3.23 1.21 10.36
C ARG A 247 1.86 1.31 9.69
N THR A 248 1.74 2.16 8.68
CA THR A 248 0.51 2.31 7.90
C THR A 248 0.21 1.03 7.12
N LEU A 249 1.24 0.41 6.54
CA LEU A 249 1.13 -0.89 5.88
C LEU A 249 0.62 -1.95 6.87
N VAL A 250 1.17 -2.03 8.08
CA VAL A 250 0.71 -2.99 9.10
C VAL A 250 -0.77 -2.80 9.44
N SER A 251 -1.25 -1.56 9.61
CA SER A 251 -2.69 -1.32 9.88
C SER A 251 -3.60 -1.76 8.73
N ILE A 252 -3.17 -1.55 7.47
CA ILE A 252 -3.94 -1.96 6.28
C ILE A 252 -3.93 -3.48 6.13
N LEU A 253 -2.75 -4.11 6.30
CA LEU A 253 -2.64 -5.57 6.24
C LEU A 253 -3.42 -6.24 7.37
N PHE A 254 -3.44 -5.65 8.57
CA PHE A 254 -4.28 -6.13 9.67
C PHE A 254 -5.77 -6.12 9.26
N ALA A 255 -6.25 -5.01 8.71
CA ALA A 255 -7.63 -4.88 8.26
C ALA A 255 -8.00 -5.88 7.15
N TYR A 256 -7.09 -6.06 6.18
CA TYR A 256 -7.23 -7.05 5.12
C TYR A 256 -7.25 -8.49 5.64
N MET A 257 -6.33 -8.85 6.54
CA MET A 257 -6.27 -10.21 7.10
C MET A 257 -7.46 -10.49 8.02
N TYR A 258 -7.97 -9.49 8.72
CA TYR A 258 -9.22 -9.60 9.46
C TYR A 258 -10.38 -9.90 8.50
N ASP A 259 -10.53 -9.13 7.42
CA ASP A 259 -11.59 -9.34 6.42
C ASP A 259 -11.49 -10.73 5.78
N ALA A 260 -10.28 -11.16 5.42
CA ALA A 260 -10.03 -12.48 4.88
C ALA A 260 -10.46 -13.59 5.84
N ARG A 261 -10.18 -13.46 7.15
CA ARG A 261 -10.71 -14.40 8.16
C ARG A 261 -12.22 -14.37 8.24
N ALA A 262 -12.79 -13.18 8.31
CA ALA A 262 -14.23 -13.00 8.45
C ALA A 262 -15.01 -13.56 7.26
N THR A 263 -14.43 -13.52 6.06
CA THR A 263 -15.09 -13.94 4.81
C THR A 263 -14.60 -15.28 4.27
N GLY A 264 -13.59 -15.90 4.89
CA GLY A 264 -12.95 -17.11 4.36
C GLY A 264 -12.15 -16.86 3.07
N HIS A 265 -11.61 -15.64 2.90
CA HIS A 265 -10.92 -15.14 1.70
C HIS A 265 -11.82 -15.05 0.45
N GLU A 266 -13.12 -14.89 0.66
CA GLU A 266 -14.10 -14.60 -0.40
C GLU A 266 -14.74 -13.21 -0.15
N PRO A 267 -14.13 -12.11 -0.65
CA PRO A 267 -14.59 -10.76 -0.35
C PRO A 267 -16.07 -10.55 -0.66
N THR A 268 -16.78 -9.90 0.27
CA THR A 268 -18.21 -9.61 0.20
C THR A 268 -18.46 -8.13 -0.12
N THR A 269 -19.73 -7.71 -0.21
CA THR A 269 -20.08 -6.28 -0.34
C THR A 269 -19.60 -5.46 0.86
N GLU A 270 -19.47 -6.09 2.03
CA GLU A 270 -19.02 -5.46 3.28
C GLU A 270 -17.49 -5.48 3.44
N SER A 271 -16.74 -6.11 2.54
CA SER A 271 -15.28 -6.19 2.67
C SER A 271 -14.61 -4.82 2.58
N ALA A 272 -15.08 -3.97 1.66
CA ALA A 272 -14.59 -2.60 1.57
C ALA A 272 -14.89 -1.81 2.84
N TRP A 273 -16.10 -1.96 3.39
CA TRP A 273 -16.49 -1.33 4.64
C TRP A 273 -15.62 -1.83 5.80
N THR A 274 -15.44 -3.15 5.94
CA THR A 274 -14.65 -3.77 7.00
C THR A 274 -13.20 -3.30 6.96
N ILE A 275 -12.56 -3.35 5.79
CA ILE A 275 -11.17 -2.90 5.64
C ILE A 275 -11.05 -1.41 6.03
N CYS A 276 -11.97 -0.58 5.57
CA CYS A 276 -11.98 0.84 5.91
C CYS A 276 -12.26 1.08 7.41
N ALA A 277 -13.21 0.35 7.97
CA ALA A 277 -13.58 0.43 9.37
C ALA A 277 -12.43 0.02 10.28
N LEU A 278 -11.56 -0.89 9.87
CA LEU A 278 -10.46 -1.39 10.69
C LEU A 278 -9.14 -0.65 10.48
N THR A 279 -9.06 0.24 9.48
CA THR A 279 -7.85 0.99 9.16
C THR A 279 -7.91 2.41 9.75
N PRO A 280 -7.15 2.72 10.82
CA PRO A 280 -7.22 4.02 11.50
C PRO A 280 -6.94 5.22 10.58
N CYS A 281 -5.97 5.09 9.68
CA CYS A 281 -5.61 6.16 8.73
C CYS A 281 -6.69 6.41 7.67
N PHE A 282 -7.63 5.48 7.44
CA PHE A 282 -8.78 5.71 6.56
C PHE A 282 -9.89 6.45 7.32
N ALA A 283 -10.15 6.07 8.57
CA ALA A 283 -11.16 6.71 9.40
C ALA A 283 -10.84 8.16 9.74
N ALA A 284 -9.58 8.45 10.09
CA ALA A 284 -9.21 9.77 10.62
C ALA A 284 -7.98 10.40 9.97
N LEU A 285 -7.44 9.87 8.87
CA LEU A 285 -6.25 10.41 8.20
C LEU A 285 -5.07 10.63 9.17
N VAL A 286 -4.95 9.72 10.14
CA VAL A 286 -3.91 9.72 11.19
C VAL A 286 -2.71 8.90 10.75
N GLU A 287 -1.56 9.26 11.32
CA GLU A 287 -0.31 8.54 11.20
C GLU A 287 0.14 8.19 12.62
N HIS A 288 0.62 6.97 12.84
CA HIS A 288 0.98 6.51 14.18
C HIS A 288 2.49 6.62 14.44
N ASP A 289 2.83 7.12 15.64
CA ASP A 289 4.22 7.33 16.07
C ASP A 289 4.96 6.04 16.43
N THR A 290 4.23 4.97 16.73
CA THR A 290 4.80 3.66 17.08
C THR A 290 3.96 2.54 16.46
N LEU A 291 4.57 1.38 16.31
CA LEU A 291 3.87 0.18 15.84
C LEU A 291 2.82 -0.29 16.85
N HIS A 292 3.12 -0.18 18.15
CA HIS A 292 2.16 -0.45 19.22
C HIS A 292 0.92 0.44 19.10
N ALA A 293 1.08 1.75 18.88
CA ALA A 293 -0.07 2.65 18.70
C ALA A 293 -0.89 2.32 17.44
N ALA A 294 -0.25 1.90 16.36
CA ALA A 294 -0.93 1.47 15.13
C ALA A 294 -1.78 0.21 15.37
N LEU A 295 -1.21 -0.79 16.06
CA LEU A 295 -1.93 -2.00 16.43
C LEU A 295 -3.06 -1.73 17.42
N VAL A 296 -2.84 -0.92 18.45
CA VAL A 296 -3.90 -0.51 19.39
C VAL A 296 -5.07 0.16 18.67
N GLY A 297 -4.78 1.04 17.70
CA GLY A 297 -5.81 1.65 16.85
C GLY A 297 -6.59 0.60 16.05
N SER A 298 -5.90 -0.32 15.38
CA SER A 298 -6.56 -1.41 14.65
C SER A 298 -7.38 -2.33 15.56
N TYR A 299 -6.90 -2.66 16.76
CA TYR A 299 -7.59 -3.53 17.72
C TYR A 299 -8.86 -2.88 18.25
N ARG A 300 -8.77 -1.62 18.69
CA ARG A 300 -9.95 -0.87 19.15
C ARG A 300 -11.04 -0.85 18.09
N ARG A 301 -10.66 -0.66 16.83
CA ARG A 301 -11.61 -0.67 15.72
C ARG A 301 -12.18 -2.06 15.43
N ALA A 302 -11.36 -3.11 15.50
CA ALA A 302 -11.80 -4.51 15.39
C ALA A 302 -12.73 -4.96 16.51
N LEU A 303 -12.63 -4.31 17.67
CA LEU A 303 -13.47 -4.59 18.82
C LEU A 303 -14.78 -3.77 18.84
N ALA A 304 -14.99 -2.78 17.96
CA ALA A 304 -16.18 -1.91 18.03
C ALA A 304 -17.03 -1.86 16.74
N TRP A 305 -16.46 -2.14 15.57
CA TRP A 305 -17.16 -2.04 14.29
C TRP A 305 -17.67 -3.37 13.74
N PRO A 306 -16.83 -4.37 13.49
CA PRO A 306 -17.20 -5.53 12.67
C PRO A 306 -18.15 -6.48 13.41
N LEU A 307 -18.57 -7.51 12.68
CA LEU A 307 -19.44 -8.58 13.17
C LEU A 307 -18.79 -9.37 14.34
N PHE A 308 -17.49 -9.65 14.26
CA PHE A 308 -16.76 -10.50 15.24
C PHE A 308 -15.80 -9.68 16.11
N ARG A 309 -16.21 -9.32 17.32
CA ARG A 309 -15.47 -8.44 18.22
C ARG A 309 -14.75 -9.25 19.29
N SER A 310 -13.60 -9.82 18.91
CA SER A 310 -12.79 -10.66 19.80
C SER A 310 -11.34 -10.21 19.86
N PHE A 311 -10.83 -10.06 21.08
CA PHE A 311 -9.42 -9.76 21.32
C PHE A 311 -8.52 -10.91 20.85
N ALA A 312 -8.95 -12.16 21.04
CA ALA A 312 -8.21 -13.33 20.58
C ALA A 312 -8.13 -13.40 19.04
N LEU A 313 -9.21 -13.01 18.36
CA LEU A 313 -9.20 -12.87 16.90
C LEU A 313 -8.22 -11.78 16.44
N CYS A 314 -8.17 -10.63 17.13
CA CYS A 314 -7.20 -9.57 16.84
C CYS A 314 -5.75 -10.06 16.98
N GLU A 315 -5.43 -10.81 18.04
CA GLU A 315 -4.11 -11.42 18.23
C GLU A 315 -3.77 -12.40 17.11
N ARG A 316 -4.73 -13.21 16.67
CA ARG A 316 -4.52 -14.11 15.54
C ARG A 316 -4.25 -13.35 14.24
N VAL A 317 -5.03 -12.31 13.95
CA VAL A 317 -4.84 -11.45 12.77
C VAL A 317 -3.46 -10.77 12.79
N ARG A 318 -3.01 -10.27 13.95
CA ARG A 318 -1.65 -9.72 14.09
C ARG A 318 -0.58 -10.74 13.71
N LEU A 319 -0.74 -12.01 14.10
CA LEU A 319 0.18 -13.08 13.72
C LEU A 319 0.12 -13.42 12.23
N ASP A 320 -1.03 -13.29 11.58
CA ASP A 320 -1.09 -13.50 10.13
C ASP A 320 -0.40 -12.37 9.36
N VAL A 321 -0.44 -11.13 9.87
CA VAL A 321 0.35 -10.04 9.31
C VAL A 321 1.85 -10.36 9.40
N VAL A 322 2.31 -10.97 10.51
CA VAL A 322 3.70 -11.45 10.65
C VAL A 322 4.01 -12.48 9.57
N GLU A 323 3.19 -13.51 9.42
CA GLU A 323 3.42 -14.57 8.43
C GLU A 323 3.39 -14.04 6.99
N LEU A 324 2.48 -13.11 6.68
CA LEU A 324 2.40 -12.45 5.37
C LEU A 324 3.66 -11.63 5.05
N LEU A 325 4.19 -10.90 6.04
CA LEU A 325 5.42 -10.12 5.89
C LEU A 325 6.68 -11.01 5.78
N GLU A 326 6.74 -12.12 6.54
CA GLU A 326 7.83 -13.12 6.48
C GLU A 326 7.92 -13.80 5.11
N ARG A 327 6.80 -13.92 4.37
CA ARG A 327 6.78 -14.40 2.98
C ARG A 327 7.34 -13.40 1.97
N GLY A 328 7.52 -12.14 2.36
CA GLY A 328 8.25 -11.14 1.61
C GLY A 328 7.40 -10.28 0.66
N VAL A 329 8.08 -9.66 -0.30
CA VAL A 329 7.55 -8.55 -1.13
C VAL A 329 6.36 -9.00 -1.96
N ARG A 330 6.43 -10.20 -2.57
CA ARG A 330 5.39 -10.74 -3.45
C ARG A 330 4.06 -10.87 -2.72
N SER A 331 4.04 -11.58 -1.60
CA SER A 331 2.83 -11.85 -0.81
C SER A 331 2.26 -10.56 -0.23
N SER A 332 3.12 -9.66 0.26
CA SER A 332 2.70 -8.35 0.75
C SER A 332 2.07 -7.50 -0.37
N LEU A 333 2.64 -7.53 -1.58
CA LEU A 333 2.09 -6.81 -2.73
C LEU A 333 0.77 -7.42 -3.22
N GLN A 334 0.63 -8.74 -3.25
CA GLN A 334 -0.62 -9.42 -3.61
C GLN A 334 -1.76 -8.99 -2.67
N ALA A 335 -1.57 -9.13 -1.36
CA ALA A 335 -2.56 -8.69 -0.36
C ALA A 335 -2.94 -7.21 -0.49
N THR A 336 -1.95 -6.35 -0.77
CA THR A 336 -2.19 -4.91 -0.96
C THR A 336 -2.91 -4.61 -2.28
N LEU A 337 -2.64 -5.35 -3.36
CA LEU A 337 -3.36 -5.26 -4.63
C LEU A 337 -4.80 -5.79 -4.52
N GLU A 338 -5.03 -6.85 -3.77
CA GLU A 338 -6.37 -7.35 -3.46
C GLU A 338 -7.17 -6.32 -2.67
N THR A 339 -6.54 -5.70 -1.65
CA THR A 339 -7.12 -4.56 -0.94
C THR A 339 -7.48 -3.42 -1.89
N LEU A 340 -6.57 -3.06 -2.80
CA LEU A 340 -6.83 -2.03 -3.81
C LEU A 340 -8.01 -2.39 -4.72
N LYS A 341 -8.11 -3.66 -5.14
CA LYS A 341 -9.22 -4.15 -5.98
C LYS A 341 -10.56 -4.05 -5.26
N ILE A 342 -10.62 -4.44 -3.98
CA ILE A 342 -11.82 -4.33 -3.15
C ILE A 342 -12.27 -2.86 -3.05
N LEU A 343 -11.35 -1.96 -2.72
CA LEU A 343 -11.68 -0.54 -2.55
C LEU A 343 -12.06 0.15 -3.86
N THR A 344 -11.33 -0.11 -4.95
CA THR A 344 -11.60 0.51 -6.26
C THR A 344 -12.93 0.07 -6.87
N GLY A 345 -13.43 -1.10 -6.49
CA GLY A 345 -14.76 -1.57 -6.87
C GLY A 345 -15.91 -0.89 -6.12
N HIS A 346 -15.63 -0.17 -5.02
CA HIS A 346 -16.65 0.40 -4.15
C HIS A 346 -16.90 1.89 -4.45
N GLU A 347 -18.17 2.30 -4.53
CA GLU A 347 -18.57 3.67 -4.94
C GLU A 347 -18.19 4.78 -3.95
N VAL A 348 -18.18 4.48 -2.64
CA VAL A 348 -17.75 5.42 -1.59
C VAL A 348 -16.25 5.30 -1.25
N TYR A 349 -15.78 4.08 -0.98
CA TYR A 349 -14.46 3.84 -0.38
C TYR A 349 -13.27 3.81 -1.36
N TYR A 350 -13.49 3.92 -2.67
CA TYR A 350 -12.40 3.98 -3.67
C TYR A 350 -11.38 5.08 -3.38
N VAL A 351 -11.81 6.17 -2.71
CA VAL A 351 -10.95 7.29 -2.35
C VAL A 351 -9.77 6.84 -1.49
N TYR A 352 -9.96 5.89 -0.58
CA TYR A 352 -8.87 5.35 0.25
C TYR A 352 -7.87 4.52 -0.56
N GLY A 353 -8.38 3.80 -1.57
CA GLY A 353 -7.53 3.16 -2.58
C GLY A 353 -6.62 4.18 -3.26
N LYS A 354 -7.18 5.33 -3.66
CA LYS A 354 -6.44 6.40 -4.34
C LYS A 354 -5.41 7.12 -3.48
N ILE A 355 -5.75 7.48 -2.25
CA ILE A 355 -4.89 8.34 -1.43
C ILE A 355 -3.87 7.57 -0.57
N TRP A 356 -4.05 6.25 -0.40
CA TRP A 356 -3.16 5.40 0.40
C TRP A 356 -2.66 4.18 -0.35
N VAL A 357 -3.56 3.31 -0.83
CA VAL A 357 -3.21 1.94 -1.23
C VAL A 357 -2.43 1.90 -2.56
N GLU A 358 -2.77 2.75 -3.53
CA GLU A 358 -2.02 2.84 -4.80
C GLU A 358 -0.55 3.20 -4.59
N ASP A 359 -0.29 4.24 -3.80
CA ASP A 359 1.07 4.69 -3.51
C ASP A 359 1.82 3.67 -2.62
N LEU A 360 1.12 2.93 -1.74
CA LEU A 360 1.68 1.80 -0.99
C LEU A 360 2.09 0.62 -1.87
N CYS A 361 1.28 0.24 -2.86
CA CYS A 361 1.67 -0.79 -3.84
C CYS A 361 2.96 -0.39 -4.58
N VAL A 362 3.09 0.89 -4.95
CA VAL A 362 4.32 1.43 -5.55
C VAL A 362 5.48 1.37 -4.56
N TRP A 363 5.24 1.70 -3.29
CA TRP A 363 6.27 1.63 -2.26
C TRP A 363 6.78 0.20 -2.04
N ILE A 364 5.88 -0.77 -1.85
CA ILE A 364 6.23 -2.19 -1.65
C ILE A 364 7.04 -2.71 -2.84
N SER A 365 6.54 -2.47 -4.05
CA SER A 365 7.17 -3.01 -5.26
C SER A 365 8.54 -2.42 -5.58
N ARG A 366 8.82 -1.17 -5.18
CA ARG A 366 10.07 -0.48 -5.54
C ARG A 366 11.10 -0.41 -4.40
N TYR A 367 10.64 -0.21 -3.17
CA TYR A 367 11.50 0.17 -2.05
C TYR A 367 11.56 -0.88 -0.94
N ALA A 368 10.57 -1.78 -0.84
CA ALA A 368 10.64 -2.86 0.12
C ALA A 368 11.57 -3.98 -0.36
N SER A 369 12.29 -4.57 0.59
CA SER A 369 13.07 -5.79 0.40
C SER A 369 12.57 -6.89 1.33
N ALA A 370 12.86 -8.16 1.01
CA ALA A 370 12.54 -9.29 1.88
C ALA A 370 13.14 -9.11 3.30
N GLU A 371 14.36 -8.58 3.40
CA GLU A 371 15.01 -8.25 4.68
C GLU A 371 14.21 -7.20 5.46
N SER A 372 13.86 -6.07 4.82
CA SER A 372 13.11 -5.00 5.48
C SER A 372 11.72 -5.42 5.96
N LEU A 373 11.06 -6.33 5.22
CA LEU A 373 9.75 -6.87 5.60
C LEU A 373 9.89 -7.92 6.70
N SER A 374 10.95 -8.73 6.67
CA SER A 374 11.26 -9.67 7.75
C SER A 374 11.61 -8.95 9.07
N GLU A 375 12.32 -7.83 9.01
CA GLU A 375 12.58 -6.98 10.18
C GLU A 375 11.27 -6.40 10.74
N LEU A 376 10.40 -5.89 9.86
CA LEU A 376 9.08 -5.39 10.27
C LEU A 376 8.23 -6.51 10.88
N ALA A 377 8.24 -7.71 10.30
CA ALA A 377 7.53 -8.87 10.83
C ALA A 377 8.00 -9.22 12.25
N ALA A 378 9.31 -9.22 12.48
CA ALA A 378 9.88 -9.44 13.81
C ALA A 378 9.45 -8.35 14.81
N GLU A 379 9.41 -7.08 14.38
CA GLU A 379 8.92 -5.97 15.21
C GLU A 379 7.42 -6.14 15.55
N VAL A 380 6.57 -6.49 14.58
CA VAL A 380 5.14 -6.77 14.78
C VAL A 380 4.95 -7.93 15.75
N LYS A 381 5.74 -9.00 15.60
CA LYS A 381 5.65 -10.21 16.44
C LYS A 381 5.96 -9.91 17.90
N ILE A 382 7.01 -9.12 18.17
CA ILE A 382 7.45 -8.73 19.52
C ILE A 382 6.51 -7.68 20.13
N THR A 383 5.88 -6.84 19.31
CA THR A 383 4.94 -5.83 19.78
C THR A 383 3.65 -6.48 20.26
N GLN A 384 3.52 -6.66 21.57
CA GLN A 384 2.31 -7.16 22.20
C GLN A 384 1.36 -6.02 22.54
N VAL A 385 0.09 -6.19 22.20
CA VAL A 385 -1.00 -5.34 22.67
C VAL A 385 -1.61 -6.03 23.88
N GLN A 386 -1.70 -5.32 25.01
CA GLN A 386 -2.38 -5.81 26.21
C GLN A 386 -3.84 -5.35 26.20
N LYS A 387 -4.73 -6.09 26.86
CA LYS A 387 -6.14 -5.69 27.01
C LYS A 387 -6.27 -4.31 27.69
N ALA A 388 -5.37 -4.00 28.62
CA ALA A 388 -5.29 -2.69 29.26
C ALA A 388 -4.99 -1.54 28.29
N ASP A 389 -4.23 -1.78 27.20
CA ASP A 389 -3.89 -0.76 26.20
C ASP A 389 -5.12 -0.31 25.40
N ILE A 390 -6.16 -1.16 25.34
CA ILE A 390 -7.43 -0.83 24.69
C ILE A 390 -8.13 0.28 25.47
N GLY A 391 -8.14 0.22 26.81
CA GLY A 391 -8.74 1.26 27.66
C GLY A 391 -10.26 1.13 27.87
N TRP A 392 -10.83 -0.05 27.60
CA TRP A 392 -12.25 -0.37 27.83
C TRP A 392 -12.46 -1.46 28.90
N ASN A 393 -11.47 -1.66 29.78
CA ASN A 393 -11.52 -2.63 30.89
C ASN A 393 -11.97 -4.04 30.49
N LEU A 394 -11.48 -4.53 29.34
CA LEU A 394 -11.91 -5.80 28.75
C LEU A 394 -11.82 -6.99 29.74
N GLU A 395 -10.81 -7.02 30.61
CA GLU A 395 -10.65 -8.09 31.60
C GLU A 395 -11.79 -8.13 32.63
N GLU A 396 -12.31 -6.97 33.03
CA GLU A 396 -13.44 -6.88 33.96
C GLU A 396 -14.74 -7.31 33.27
N LEU A 397 -14.95 -6.87 32.03
CA LEU A 397 -16.11 -7.25 31.22
C LEU A 397 -16.16 -8.77 30.97
N GLU A 398 -15.03 -9.37 30.61
CA GLU A 398 -14.91 -10.81 30.40
C GLU A 398 -15.15 -11.62 31.69
N LEU A 399 -14.67 -11.11 32.83
CA LEU A 399 -14.95 -11.74 34.13
C LEU A 399 -16.44 -11.67 34.44
N ALA A 400 -17.07 -10.51 34.27
CA ALA A 400 -18.51 -10.33 34.49
C ALA A 400 -19.34 -11.24 33.58
N ALA A 401 -18.96 -11.35 32.30
CA ALA A 401 -19.60 -12.23 31.33
C ALA A 401 -19.58 -13.70 31.77
N ARG A 402 -18.43 -14.20 32.26
CA ARG A 402 -18.32 -15.59 32.77
C ARG A 402 -19.18 -15.85 34.00
N LEU A 403 -19.23 -14.89 34.93
CA LEU A 403 -20.04 -15.02 36.14
C LEU A 403 -21.53 -15.09 35.80
N ALA A 404 -22.00 -14.24 34.89
CA ALA A 404 -23.39 -14.22 34.46
C ALA A 404 -23.86 -15.56 33.87
N VAL A 405 -23.02 -16.23 33.07
CA VAL A 405 -23.33 -17.58 32.54
C VAL A 405 -23.38 -18.62 33.67
N THR A 406 -22.43 -18.56 34.60
CA THR A 406 -22.35 -19.53 35.71
C THR A 406 -23.55 -19.42 36.67
N GLU A 407 -24.05 -18.20 36.92
CA GLU A 407 -25.23 -17.98 37.76
C GLU A 407 -26.51 -18.55 37.12
N VAL A 408 -26.68 -18.37 35.81
CA VAL A 408 -27.83 -18.93 35.05
C VAL A 408 -27.82 -20.46 35.08
N ASP A 409 -26.65 -21.08 34.84
CA ASP A 409 -26.53 -22.55 34.89
C ASP A 409 -26.82 -23.10 36.30
N SER A 410 -26.55 -22.33 37.36
CA SER A 410 -26.79 -22.75 38.75
C SER A 410 -28.24 -22.59 39.22
N ASP A 411 -29.03 -21.72 38.59
CA ASP A 411 -30.46 -21.53 38.89
C ASP A 411 -31.36 -22.55 38.13
N ASP A 412 -30.81 -23.20 37.10
CA ASP A 412 -31.48 -24.23 36.28
C ASP A 412 -31.23 -25.69 36.76
N GLU A 413 -30.39 -25.90 37.80
CA GLU A 413 -30.20 -27.18 38.54
C GLU A 413 -31.08 -27.27 39.79
#